data_AF-A0A2W6D478-F1
#
_entry.id   AF-A0A2W6D478-F1
#
_cell.length_a   1.000
_cell.length_b   1.000
_cell.length_c   1.000
_cell.angle_alpha   90.00
_cell.angle_beta   90.00
_cell.angle_gamma   90.00
#
_symmetry.space_group_name_H-M   'P 1'
#
loop_
_entity.id
_entity.type
_entity.pdbx_description
1 polymer ?
#
loop_
_entity_poly.entity_id
_entity_poly.type
_entity_poly.pdbx_seq_one_letter_code
_entity_poly.pdbx_strand_id
1 'polypeptide(L)'
;MYSDGVHRTQIYLDDHEFDLLTQASARTGASRSELIRRAVRTQYGIDTPEGRLAALRASAGTWSDRSATGAEYVEDLRGDLGQRLEQIGLG
;
A
#
# COMPACT_ATOMS: atom_id res chain seq x y z
N MET A 1 10.45 -23.31 -20.44
CA MET A 1 9.28 -22.99 -19.60
C MET A 1 9.80 -22.91 -18.17
N TYR A 2 10.19 -21.73 -17.71
CA TYR A 2 10.63 -21.54 -16.33
C TYR A 2 9.36 -21.37 -15.51
N SER A 3 9.03 -22.35 -14.68
CA SER A 3 8.06 -22.10 -13.62
C SER A 3 8.69 -21.05 -12.72
N ASP A 4 8.09 -19.86 -12.63
CA ASP A 4 8.39 -18.92 -11.55
C ASP A 4 7.97 -19.59 -10.24
N GLY A 5 8.89 -20.38 -9.69
CA GLY A 5 8.69 -21.18 -8.50
C GLY A 5 8.83 -20.33 -7.25
N VAL A 6 8.01 -20.60 -6.23
CA VAL A 6 8.23 -20.02 -4.91
C VAL A 6 9.46 -20.66 -4.28
N HIS A 7 10.53 -19.90 -4.11
CA HIS A 7 11.74 -20.35 -3.41
C HIS A 7 11.59 -20.17 -1.90
N ARG A 8 11.82 -21.25 -1.13
CA ARG A 8 11.88 -21.17 0.34
C ARG A 8 13.27 -20.74 0.78
N THR A 9 13.34 -19.64 1.51
CA THR A 9 14.58 -19.12 2.09
C THR A 9 14.43 -18.99 3.60
N GLN A 10 15.46 -19.37 4.35
CA GLN A 10 15.57 -19.10 5.78
C GLN A 10 16.39 -17.83 5.98
N ILE A 11 15.87 -16.91 6.77
CA ILE A 11 16.54 -15.65 7.14
C ILE A 11 16.69 -15.61 8.65
N TYR A 12 17.79 -15.06 9.13
CA TYR A 12 17.97 -14.72 10.53
C TYR A 12 17.54 -13.28 10.72
N LEU A 13 16.77 -13.04 11.77
CA LEU A 13 16.32 -11.72 12.18
C LEU A 13 16.72 -11.54 13.64
N ASP A 14 17.09 -10.33 14.02
CA ASP A 14 17.23 -10.01 15.44
C ASP A 14 15.86 -9.84 16.12
N ASP A 15 15.87 -9.74 17.45
CA ASP A 15 14.65 -9.62 18.25
C ASP A 15 13.83 -8.38 17.87
N HIS A 16 14.50 -7.27 17.55
CA HIS A 16 13.84 -6.02 17.19
C HIS A 16 13.15 -6.13 15.81
N GLU A 17 13.83 -6.70 14.81
CA GLU A 17 13.26 -6.99 13.50
C GLU A 17 12.07 -7.95 13.59
N PHE A 18 12.17 -8.95 14.47
CA PHE A 18 11.09 -9.89 14.74
C PHE A 18 9.86 -9.20 15.36
N ASP A 19 10.08 -8.30 16.32
CA ASP A 19 9.02 -7.53 16.96
C ASP A 19 8.32 -6.58 15.98
N LEU A 20 9.08 -5.92 15.10
CA LEU A 20 8.51 -5.08 14.04
C LEU A 20 7.56 -5.89 13.13
N LEU A 21 7.97 -7.09 12.73
CA LEU A 21 7.13 -7.98 11.91
C LEU A 21 5.89 -8.47 12.68
N THR A 22 6.02 -8.73 13.98
CA THR A 22 4.91 -9.14 14.84
C THR A 22 3.87 -8.02 14.96
N GLN A 23 4.30 -6.79 15.22
CA GLN A 23 3.43 -5.61 15.27
C GLN A 23 2.77 -5.33 13.91
N ALA A 24 3.51 -5.43 12.81
CA ALA A 24 2.97 -5.27 11.47
C ALA A 24 1.94 -6.37 11.13
N SER A 25 2.18 -7.60 11.57
CA SER A 25 1.24 -8.71 11.39
C SER A 25 -0.07 -8.44 12.14
N ALA A 26 0.01 -7.99 13.39
CA ALA A 26 -1.17 -7.62 14.17
C ALA A 26 -1.97 -6.47 13.54
N ARG A 27 -1.29 -5.42 13.04
CA ARG A 27 -1.95 -4.27 12.40
C ARG A 27 -2.60 -4.58 11.05
N THR A 28 -2.02 -5.51 10.28
CA THR A 28 -2.43 -5.74 8.88
C THR A 28 -3.18 -7.05 8.66
N GLY A 29 -3.15 -7.97 9.61
CA GLY A 29 -3.63 -9.35 9.46
C GLY A 29 -2.80 -10.22 8.52
N ALA A 30 -1.72 -9.69 7.94
CA ALA A 30 -0.86 -10.44 7.03
C ALA A 30 0.14 -11.32 7.78
N SER A 31 0.52 -12.45 7.17
CA SER A 31 1.59 -13.30 7.71
C SER A 31 2.97 -12.64 7.59
N ARG A 32 3.89 -12.99 8.48
CA ARG A 32 5.29 -12.53 8.44
C ARG A 32 5.96 -12.76 7.08
N SER A 33 5.77 -13.94 6.49
CA SER A 33 6.32 -14.23 5.15
C SER A 33 5.73 -13.34 4.07
N GLU A 34 4.46 -12.93 4.17
CA GLU A 34 3.87 -11.97 3.23
C GLU A 34 4.41 -10.57 3.43
N LEU A 35 4.60 -10.13 4.68
CA LEU A 35 5.20 -8.84 4.99
C LEU A 35 6.64 -8.75 4.45
N ILE A 36 7.44 -9.81 4.63
CA ILE A 36 8.79 -9.90 4.07
C ILE A 36 8.75 -9.84 2.54
N ARG A 37 7.85 -10.61 1.89
CA ARG A 37 7.70 -10.55 0.43
C ARG A 37 7.30 -9.17 -0.07
N ARG A 38 6.41 -8.47 0.63
CA ARG A 38 6.04 -7.07 0.31
C ARG A 38 7.24 -6.16 0.41
N ALA A 39 7.98 -6.22 1.51
CA ALA A 39 9.20 -5.43 1.69
C ALA A 39 10.22 -5.69 0.58
N VAL A 40 10.44 -6.96 0.20
CA VAL A 40 11.31 -7.34 -0.92
C VAL A 40 10.80 -6.76 -2.25
N ARG A 41 9.51 -6.87 -2.56
CA ARG A 41 8.94 -6.27 -3.78
C ARG A 41 8.98 -4.75 -3.76
N THR A 42 8.85 -4.11 -2.61
CA THR A 42 8.94 -2.65 -2.50
C THR A 42 10.39 -2.18 -2.67
N GLN A 43 11.35 -2.89 -2.08
CA GLN A 43 12.76 -2.49 -2.07
C GLN A 43 13.51 -2.90 -3.35
N TYR A 44 13.19 -4.09 -3.88
CA TYR A 44 13.91 -4.72 -4.99
C TYR A 44 12.99 -5.10 -6.15
N GLY A 45 11.67 -4.93 -6.02
CA GLY A 45 10.78 -5.06 -7.15
C GLY A 45 11.14 -3.97 -8.15
N ILE A 46 11.63 -4.39 -9.30
CA ILE A 46 11.85 -3.49 -10.42
C ILE A 46 10.47 -2.96 -10.78
N ASP A 47 10.32 -1.64 -10.76
CA ASP A 47 9.17 -0.89 -11.27
C ASP A 47 9.17 -1.07 -12.80
N THR A 48 8.92 -2.30 -13.26
CA THR A 48 8.97 -2.60 -14.68
C THR A 48 7.83 -1.85 -15.34
N PRO A 49 8.06 -1.23 -16.51
CA PRO A 49 7.00 -0.61 -17.29
C PRO A 49 5.77 -1.51 -17.42
N GLU A 50 5.98 -2.82 -17.52
CA GLU A 50 4.96 -3.86 -17.59
C GLU A 50 4.17 -4.01 -16.27
N GLY A 51 4.86 -3.99 -15.11
CA GLY A 51 4.21 -4.03 -13.80
C GLY A 51 3.38 -2.78 -13.51
N ARG A 52 3.91 -1.61 -13.89
CA ARG A 52 3.18 -0.33 -13.79
C ARG A 52 1.97 -0.30 -14.72
N LEU A 53 2.14 -0.79 -15.95
CA LEU A 53 1.05 -0.90 -16.92
C LEU A 53 -0.02 -1.90 -16.48
N ALA A 54 0.36 -3.01 -15.84
CA ALA A 54 -0.59 -3.96 -15.28
C ALA A 54 -1.40 -3.34 -14.14
N ALA A 55 -0.77 -2.58 -13.24
CA ALA A 55 -1.47 -1.85 -12.17
C ALA A 55 -2.44 -0.77 -12.72
N LEU A 56 -2.03 -0.04 -13.77
CA LEU A 56 -2.89 0.92 -14.46
C LEU A 56 -4.10 0.24 -15.13
N ARG A 57 -3.88 -0.91 -15.79
CA ARG A 57 -4.98 -1.70 -16.38
C ARG A 57 -5.94 -2.24 -15.33
N ALA A 58 -5.43 -2.75 -14.21
CA ALA A 58 -6.26 -3.31 -13.15
C ALA A 58 -7.11 -2.25 -12.43
N SER A 59 -6.67 -0.99 -12.40
CA SER A 59 -7.41 0.14 -11.81
C SER A 59 -8.29 0.89 -12.81
N ALA A 60 -8.14 0.63 -14.12
CA ALA A 60 -8.94 1.25 -15.16
C ALA A 60 -10.44 0.97 -14.92
N GLY A 61 -11.23 2.05 -14.89
CA GLY A 61 -12.68 1.96 -14.67
C GLY A 61 -13.12 1.87 -13.21
N THR A 62 -12.21 1.90 -12.23
CA THR A 62 -12.58 1.97 -10.79
C THR A 62 -13.41 3.22 -10.46
N TRP A 63 -13.31 4.27 -11.28
CA TRP A 63 -14.05 5.52 -11.14
C TRP A 63 -15.33 5.60 -12.00
N SER A 64 -15.64 4.58 -12.82
CA SER A 64 -16.74 4.65 -13.79
C SER A 64 -18.11 4.81 -13.16
N ASP A 65 -18.30 4.20 -11.98
CA ASP A 65 -19.59 4.16 -11.28
C ASP A 65 -19.75 5.30 -10.27
N ARG A 66 -18.85 6.30 -10.29
CA ARG A 66 -18.92 7.45 -9.40
C ARG A 66 -19.42 8.68 -10.17
N SER A 67 -20.48 9.28 -9.66
CA SER A 67 -21.03 10.55 -10.17
C SER A 67 -20.26 11.76 -9.67
N ALA A 68 -19.48 11.62 -8.60
CA ALA A 68 -18.69 12.70 -8.03
C ALA A 68 -17.52 13.06 -8.95
N THR A 69 -17.39 14.36 -9.20
CA THR A 69 -16.20 14.95 -9.80
C THR A 69 -14.98 14.75 -8.88
N GLY A 70 -13.78 14.87 -9.44
CA GLY A 70 -12.55 14.81 -8.65
C GLY A 70 -12.50 15.90 -7.56
N ALA A 71 -13.08 17.07 -7.81
CA ALA A 71 -13.13 18.16 -6.84
C ALA A 71 -14.07 17.83 -5.66
N GLU A 72 -15.26 17.30 -5.94
CA GLU A 72 -16.22 16.88 -4.92
C GLU A 72 -15.67 15.73 -4.06
N TYR A 73 -15.00 14.76 -4.68
CA TYR A 73 -14.35 13.68 -3.95
C TYR A 73 -13.24 14.17 -3.03
N VAL A 74 -12.45 15.13 -3.49
CA VAL A 74 -11.36 15.70 -2.68
C VAL A 74 -11.93 16.53 -1.52
N GLU A 75 -13.04 17.23 -1.71
CA GLU A 75 -13.68 17.96 -0.61
C GLU A 75 -14.28 17.02 0.44
N ASP A 76 -14.96 15.96 0.00
CA ASP A 76 -15.49 14.90 0.88
C ASP A 76 -14.38 14.23 1.71
N LEU A 77 -13.26 13.88 1.07
CA LEU A 77 -12.10 13.29 1.75
C LEU A 77 -11.45 14.21 2.77
N ARG A 78 -11.41 15.52 2.48
CA ARG A 78 -10.71 16.48 3.34
C ARG A 78 -11.53 16.84 4.58
N GLY A 79 -12.86 16.61 4.60
CA GLY A 79 -13.72 16.90 5.76
C GLY A 79 -14.23 18.34 5.82
N ASP A 80 -14.37 18.96 6.99
CA ASP A 80 -14.81 20.36 7.10
C ASP A 80 -13.63 21.35 7.01
N LEU A 81 -13.75 22.38 6.17
CA LEU A 81 -12.72 23.42 6.02
C LEU A 81 -12.55 24.25 7.29
N GLY A 82 -13.63 24.51 8.03
CA GLY A 82 -13.59 25.24 9.30
C GLY A 82 -12.71 24.55 10.34
N GLN A 83 -12.93 23.24 10.55
CA GLN A 83 -12.08 22.42 11.42
C GLN A 83 -10.60 22.41 10.99
N ARG A 84 -10.32 22.42 9.68
CA ARG A 84 -8.93 22.46 9.18
C ARG A 84 -8.26 23.79 9.48
N LEU A 85 -8.98 24.90 9.31
CA LEU A 85 -8.46 26.24 9.60
C LEU A 85 -8.21 26.41 11.10
N GLU A 86 -9.09 25.90 11.96
CA GLU A 86 -8.87 25.85 13.41
C GLU A 86 -7.63 25.02 13.77
N GLN A 87 -7.43 23.84 13.16
CA GLN A 87 -6.26 22.97 13.41
C GLN A 87 -4.91 23.63 13.06
N ILE A 88 -4.89 24.54 12.09
CA ILE A 88 -3.68 25.25 11.66
C ILE A 88 -3.60 26.69 12.18
N GLY A 89 -4.50 27.09 13.08
CA GLY A 89 -4.49 28.40 13.75
C GLY A 89 -4.86 29.58 12.85
N LEU A 90 -5.64 29.32 11.79
CA LEU A 90 -6.09 30.32 10.80
C LEU A 90 -7.63 30.44 10.73
N GLY A 91 -8.35 29.85 11.69
CA GLY A 91 -9.81 29.84 11.81
C GLY A 91 -10.32 30.77 12.89
#